data_AF-A0A7X3G8X9-F1
#
_entry.id   AF-A0A7X3G8X9-F1
#
_cell.length_a   1.000
_cell.length_b   1.000
_cell.length_c   1.000
_cell.angle_alpha   90.00
_cell.angle_beta   90.00
_cell.angle_gamma   90.00
#
_symmetry.space_group_name_H-M   'P 1'
#
loop_
_entity.id
_entity.type
_entity.pdbx_description
1 polymer ?
#
loop_
_entity_poly.entity_id
_entity_poly.type
_entity_poly.pdbx_seq_one_letter_code
_entity_poly.pdbx_strand_id
1 'polypeptide(L)'
;MTDLEVRLLRLIPVGSERPINGKEIAKLLGIGERTVRDIISRLIVRYGVPIVANRGINSGHYIPANDSERLEGIRELNSQYQAEGKRLGTLISADLKQHEKILAELERKEQDHESIEP
;
A
#
# COMPACT_ATOMS: atom_id res chain seq x y z
N MET A 1 -20.03 11.40 -11.22
CA MET A 1 -19.99 10.76 -9.89
C MET A 1 -21.20 9.88 -9.77
N THR A 2 -21.04 8.59 -9.45
CA THR A 2 -22.16 7.65 -9.26
C THR A 2 -22.69 7.73 -7.82
N ASP A 3 -23.91 7.23 -7.58
CA ASP A 3 -24.48 7.16 -6.21
C ASP A 3 -23.54 6.41 -5.25
N LEU A 4 -22.93 5.33 -5.71
CA LEU A 4 -22.01 4.53 -4.91
C LEU A 4 -20.72 5.29 -4.58
N GLU A 5 -20.19 6.09 -5.50
CA GLU A 5 -19.04 6.99 -5.26
C GLU A 5 -19.37 8.04 -4.19
N VAL A 6 -20.58 8.61 -4.23
CA VAL A 6 -21.04 9.59 -3.21
C VAL A 6 -21.23 8.93 -1.85
N ARG A 7 -21.84 7.75 -1.80
CA ARG A 7 -22.02 6.98 -0.55
C ARG A 7 -20.68 6.62 0.07
N LEU A 8 -19.72 6.16 -0.73
CA LEU A 8 -18.37 5.85 -0.26
C LEU A 8 -17.68 7.08 0.29
N LEU A 9 -17.73 8.21 -0.43
CA LEU A 9 -17.10 9.45 0.02
C LEU A 9 -17.65 9.91 1.39
N ARG A 10 -18.95 9.74 1.64
CA ARG A 10 -19.59 10.06 2.93
C ARG A 10 -19.17 9.14 4.07
N LEU A 11 -18.68 7.94 3.77
CA LEU A 11 -18.19 7.00 4.78
C LEU A 11 -16.75 7.27 5.19
N ILE A 12 -15.98 8.00 4.37
CA ILE A 12 -14.59 8.33 4.71
C ILE A 12 -14.60 9.48 5.73
N PRO A 13 -14.07 9.27 6.93
CA PRO A 13 -14.01 10.30 7.95
C PRO A 13 -12.89 11.30 7.65
N VAL A 14 -13.06 12.50 8.21
CA VAL A 14 -12.06 13.57 8.16
C VAL A 14 -11.18 13.48 9.42
N GLY A 15 -9.87 13.45 9.24
CA GLY A 15 -8.88 13.27 10.30
C GLY A 15 -8.30 11.87 10.38
N SER A 16 -7.04 11.79 10.75
CA SER A 16 -6.27 10.54 10.93
C SER A 16 -6.64 9.75 12.20
N GLU A 17 -7.47 10.33 13.07
CA GLU A 17 -7.87 9.74 14.35
C GLU A 17 -8.78 8.52 14.20
N ARG A 18 -9.60 8.47 13.15
CA ARG A 18 -10.59 7.40 12.94
C ARG A 18 -10.59 6.86 11.52
N PRO A 19 -9.46 6.36 10.99
CA PRO A 19 -9.42 5.90 9.61
C PRO A 19 -10.34 4.68 9.42
N ILE A 20 -11.06 4.65 8.30
CA ILE A 20 -11.98 3.54 8.00
C ILE A 20 -11.29 2.51 7.11
N ASN A 21 -11.44 1.23 7.46
CA ASN A 21 -10.83 0.15 6.68
C ASN A 21 -11.60 -0.08 5.37
N GLY A 22 -10.91 -0.39 4.27
CA GLY A 22 -11.53 -0.77 3.00
C GLY A 22 -12.48 -1.96 3.13
N LYS A 23 -12.19 -2.90 4.04
CA LYS A 23 -13.06 -4.04 4.38
C LYS A 23 -14.37 -3.59 5.01
N GLU A 24 -14.31 -2.59 5.88
CA GLU A 24 -15.48 -2.04 6.54
C GLU A 24 -16.35 -1.27 5.54
N ILE A 25 -15.73 -0.46 4.68
CA ILE A 25 -16.43 0.22 3.56
C ILE A 25 -17.12 -0.82 2.67
N ALA A 26 -16.42 -1.90 2.30
CA ALA A 26 -16.96 -2.98 1.48
C ALA A 26 -18.21 -3.60 2.11
N LYS A 27 -18.16 -3.88 3.42
CA LYS A 27 -19.29 -4.43 4.19
C LYS A 27 -20.46 -3.46 4.28
N LEU A 28 -20.20 -2.18 4.54
CA LEU A 28 -21.23 -1.14 4.66
C LEU A 28 -21.95 -0.85 3.33
N LEU A 29 -21.23 -0.95 2.21
CA LEU A 29 -21.77 -0.69 0.88
C LEU A 29 -22.26 -1.96 0.17
N GLY A 30 -21.96 -3.15 0.70
CA GLY A 30 -22.32 -4.43 0.07
C GLY A 30 -21.57 -4.70 -1.23
N ILE A 31 -20.35 -4.18 -1.38
CA ILE A 31 -19.52 -4.34 -2.58
C ILE A 31 -18.21 -5.05 -2.26
N GLY A 32 -17.52 -5.55 -3.30
CA GLY A 32 -16.20 -6.15 -3.14
C GLY A 32 -15.12 -5.11 -2.80
N GLU A 33 -14.10 -5.54 -2.05
CA GLU A 33 -12.93 -4.71 -1.69
C GLU A 33 -12.21 -4.14 -2.93
N ARG A 34 -12.16 -4.91 -4.03
CA ARG A 34 -11.63 -4.44 -5.32
C ARG A 34 -12.40 -3.22 -5.83
N THR A 35 -13.72 -3.27 -5.79
CA THR A 35 -14.60 -2.16 -6.20
C THR A 35 -14.39 -0.93 -5.32
N VAL A 36 -14.24 -1.12 -3.99
CA VAL A 36 -13.91 -0.03 -3.06
C VAL A 36 -12.62 0.66 -3.46
N ARG A 37 -11.55 -0.11 -3.71
CA ARG A 37 -10.25 0.41 -4.12
C ARG A 37 -10.33 1.18 -5.45
N ASP A 38 -11.07 0.66 -6.43
CA ASP A 38 -11.25 1.30 -7.74
C ASP A 38 -12.03 2.62 -7.64
N ILE A 39 -13.02 2.68 -6.73
CA ILE A 39 -13.78 3.91 -6.47
C ILE A 39 -12.89 4.93 -5.77
N ILE A 40 -12.16 4.54 -4.72
CA ILE A 40 -11.23 5.43 -4.02
C ILE A 40 -10.19 6.00 -4.99
N SER A 41 -9.60 5.15 -5.83
CA SER A 41 -8.65 5.58 -6.87
C SER A 41 -9.27 6.61 -7.82
N ARG A 42 -10.52 6.38 -8.27
CA ARG A 42 -11.26 7.34 -9.09
C ARG A 42 -11.54 8.65 -8.34
N LEU A 43 -11.95 8.60 -7.08
CA LEU A 43 -12.18 9.78 -6.24
C LEU A 43 -10.91 10.66 -6.15
N ILE A 44 -9.75 10.03 -5.98
CA ILE A 44 -8.47 10.74 -5.93
C ILE A 44 -8.10 11.30 -7.31
N VAL A 45 -7.99 10.44 -8.33
CA VAL A 45 -7.40 10.80 -9.63
C VAL A 45 -8.33 11.64 -10.50
N ARG A 46 -9.63 11.32 -10.51
CA ARG A 46 -10.60 11.99 -11.39
C ARG A 46 -11.24 13.21 -10.74
N TYR A 47 -11.51 13.15 -9.44
CA TYR A 47 -12.24 14.20 -8.73
C TYR A 47 -11.35 15.05 -7.82
N GLY A 48 -10.08 14.69 -7.64
CA GLY A 48 -9.12 15.47 -6.85
C GLY A 48 -9.39 15.43 -5.34
N VAL A 49 -10.12 14.43 -4.85
CA VAL A 49 -10.41 14.30 -3.42
C VAL A 49 -9.13 13.86 -2.70
N PRO A 50 -8.64 14.61 -1.70
CA PRO A 50 -7.46 14.22 -0.93
C PRO A 50 -7.84 13.07 0.01
N ILE A 51 -7.62 11.83 -0.41
CA ILE A 51 -7.80 10.64 0.43
C ILE A 51 -6.42 10.06 0.71
N VAL A 52 -6.08 9.97 1.99
CA VAL A 52 -4.84 9.35 2.46
C VAL A 52 -5.14 7.93 2.90
N ALA A 53 -4.31 6.99 2.46
CA ALA A 53 -4.37 5.59 2.89
C ALA A 53 -3.13 5.29 3.74
N ASN A 54 -3.34 5.02 5.03
CA ASN A 54 -2.28 4.63 5.96
C ASN A 54 -2.16 3.10 5.97
N ARG A 55 -0.93 2.58 5.91
CA ARG A 55 -0.65 1.13 6.00
C ARG A 55 -0.03 0.68 7.32
N GLY A 56 0.11 1.60 8.28
CA GLY A 56 0.60 1.33 9.63
C GLY A 56 -0.43 0.66 10.55
N ILE A 57 -0.26 0.81 11.86
CA ILE A 57 -1.10 0.20 12.91
C ILE A 57 -2.57 0.57 12.72
N ASN A 58 -2.86 1.81 12.31
CA ASN A 58 -4.19 2.29 11.95
C ASN A 58 -4.41 2.20 10.44
N SER A 59 -4.43 0.96 9.91
CA SER A 59 -4.63 0.73 8.48
C SER A 59 -6.04 1.16 8.02
N GLY A 60 -6.12 2.13 7.10
CA GLY A 60 -7.40 2.65 6.63
C GLY A 60 -7.29 3.91 5.77
N HIS A 61 -8.45 4.42 5.36
CA HIS A 61 -8.60 5.62 4.53
C HIS A 61 -9.21 6.76 5.34
N TYR A 62 -8.71 7.96 5.14
CA TYR A 62 -9.25 9.18 5.74
C TYR A 62 -9.01 10.39 4.83
N ILE A 63 -9.76 11.46 5.05
CA ILE A 63 -9.53 12.76 4.42
C ILE A 63 -8.71 13.60 5.43
N PRO A 64 -7.56 14.18 5.06
CA PRO A 64 -6.76 14.96 5.99
C PRO A 64 -7.54 16.21 6.42
N ALA A 65 -7.62 16.44 7.73
CA ALA A 65 -8.30 17.58 8.32
C ALA A 65 -7.45 18.86 8.28
N ASN A 66 -6.12 18.70 8.23
CA ASN A 66 -5.16 19.79 8.26
C ASN A 66 -3.95 19.51 7.35
N ASP A 67 -3.16 20.55 7.09
CA ASP A 67 -1.97 20.45 6.24
C ASP A 67 -0.88 19.53 6.81
N SER A 68 -0.81 19.34 8.13
CA SER A 68 0.15 18.41 8.74
C SER A 68 -0.16 16.96 8.36
N GLU A 69 -1.41 16.52 8.54
CA GLU A 69 -1.87 15.19 8.12
C GLU A 69 -1.71 15.00 6.60
N ARG A 70 -1.98 16.05 5.82
CA ARG A 70 -1.75 16.02 4.38
C ARG A 70 -0.27 15.80 4.06
N LEU A 71 0.64 16.54 4.70
CA LEU A 71 2.08 16.41 4.50
C LEU A 71 2.59 15.03 4.93
N GLU A 72 2.10 14.49 6.04
CA GLU A 72 2.41 13.13 6.48
C GLU A 72 1.94 12.09 5.46
N GLY A 73 0.69 12.20 4.98
CA GLY A 73 0.17 11.35 3.92
C GLY A 73 0.99 11.42 2.63
N ILE A 74 1.44 12.61 2.24
CA ILE A 74 2.33 12.80 1.09
C ILE A 74 3.68 12.12 1.31
N ARG A 75 4.28 12.26 2.51
CA ARG A 75 5.56 11.61 2.83
C ARG A 75 5.44 10.09 2.79
N GLU A 76 4.39 9.53 3.39
CA GLU A 76 4.13 8.10 3.38
C GLU A 76 3.93 7.59 1.94
N LEU A 77 3.11 8.27 1.15
CA LEU A 77 2.88 7.92 -0.24
C LEU A 77 4.14 8.01 -1.09
N ASN A 78 4.97 9.05 -0.90
CA ASN A 78 6.22 9.20 -1.61
C ASN A 78 7.22 8.10 -1.23
N SER A 79 7.31 7.74 0.05
CA SER A 79 8.13 6.62 0.51
C SER A 79 7.70 5.30 -0.15
N GLN A 80 6.38 5.05 -0.21
CA GLN A 80 5.82 3.90 -0.92
C GLN A 80 6.17 3.94 -2.42
N TYR A 81 6.04 5.09 -3.08
CA TYR A 81 6.39 5.26 -4.48
C TYR A 81 7.87 4.98 -4.76
N GLN A 82 8.78 5.46 -3.91
CA GLN A 82 10.21 5.20 -4.06
C GLN A 82 10.55 3.73 -3.83
N ALA A 83 9.92 3.07 -2.85
CA ALA A 83 10.11 1.63 -2.62
C ALA A 83 9.63 0.80 -3.80
N GLU A 84 8.43 1.09 -4.32
CA GLU A 84 7.87 0.41 -5.49
C GLU A 84 8.69 0.72 -6.76
N GLY A 85 9.21 1.95 -6.90
CA GLY A 85 10.08 2.36 -7.99
C GLY A 85 11.42 1.62 -7.98
N LYS A 86 12.05 1.44 -6.81
CA LYS A 86 13.24 0.58 -6.65
C LYS A 86 12.93 -0.85 -7.05
N ARG A 87 11.81 -1.40 -6.59
CA ARG A 87 11.36 -2.75 -6.95
C ARG A 87 11.15 -2.91 -8.46
N LEU A 88 10.51 -1.92 -9.09
CA LEU A 88 10.31 -1.88 -10.54
C LEU A 88 11.66 -1.83 -11.27
N GLY A 89 12.58 -0.98 -10.81
CA GLY A 89 13.95 -0.91 -11.34
C GLY A 89 14.66 -2.26 -11.26
N THR A 90 14.61 -2.92 -10.10
CA THR A 90 15.16 -4.27 -9.93
C THR A 90 14.50 -5.26 -10.87
N LEU A 91 13.17 -5.24 -11.04
CA LEU A 91 12.49 -6.15 -11.97
C LEU A 91 12.91 -5.93 -13.43
N ILE A 92 13.18 -4.69 -13.84
CA ILE A 92 13.64 -4.36 -15.19
C ILE A 92 15.08 -4.81 -15.41
N SER A 93 15.95 -4.65 -14.41
CA SER A 93 17.39 -4.95 -14.52
C SER A 93 17.80 -6.35 -14.04
N ALA A 94 16.90 -7.10 -13.41
CA ALA A 94 17.22 -8.38 -12.80
C ALA A 94 17.48 -9.46 -13.85
N ASP A 95 18.53 -10.24 -13.61
CA ASP A 95 18.75 -11.52 -14.27
C ASP A 95 17.73 -12.54 -13.73
N LEU A 96 16.99 -13.21 -14.62
CA LEU A 96 16.00 -14.23 -14.25
C LEU A 96 16.63 -15.39 -13.46
N LYS A 97 17.93 -15.64 -13.64
CA LYS A 97 18.68 -16.69 -12.93
C LYS A 97 19.35 -16.21 -11.64
N GLN A 98 19.16 -14.96 -11.24
CA GLN A 98 19.75 -14.42 -10.01
C GLN A 98 19.35 -15.25 -8.79
N HIS A 99 18.13 -15.79 -8.77
CA HIS A 99 17.64 -16.64 -7.69
C HIS A 99 18.39 -17.98 -7.59
N GLU A 100 18.69 -18.64 -8.72
CA GLU A 100 19.47 -19.89 -8.77
C GLU A 100 20.89 -19.68 -8.24
N LYS A 101 21.52 -18.56 -8.59
CA LYS A 101 22.88 -18.21 -8.12
C LYS A 101 22.92 -17.98 -6.62
N ILE A 102 21.94 -17.26 -6.07
CA ILE A 102 21.85 -17.00 -4.62
C ILE A 102 21.63 -18.29 -3.85
N LEU A 103 20.75 -19.18 -4.33
CA LEU A 103 20.50 -20.48 -3.69
C LEU A 103 21.78 -21.34 -3.68
N ALA A 104 22.48 -21.44 -4.81
CA ALA A 104 23.72 -22.20 -4.88
C ALA A 104 24.85 -21.64 -3.98
N GLU A 105 24.90 -20.32 -3.74
CA GLU A 105 25.86 -19.73 -2.80
C GLU A 105 25.50 -19.98 -1.33
N LEU A 106 24.20 -20.02 -0.99
CA LEU A 106 23.73 -20.32 0.35
C LEU A 106 23.99 -21.79 0.71
N GLU A 107 23.69 -22.72 -0.22
CA GLU A 107 23.95 -24.15 -0.03
C GLU A 107 25.44 -24.45 0.21
N ARG A 108 26.34 -23.74 -0.47
CA ARG A 108 27.80 -23.86 -0.24
C ARG A 108 28.21 -23.36 1.14
N LYS A 109 27.64 -22.25 1.60
CA LYS A 109 27.94 -21.68 2.93
C LYS A 109 27.42 -22.53 4.08
N GLU A 110 26.29 -23.22 3.90
CA GLU A 110 25.77 -24.16 4.90
C GLU A 110 26.68 -25.39 5.05
N GLN A 111 27.23 -25.91 3.96
CA GLN A 111 28.21 -27.02 3.98
C GLN A 111 29.55 -26.64 4.62
N ASP A 112 29.98 -25.38 4.47
CA ASP A 112 31.19 -24.86 5.12
C ASP A 112 30.97 -24.66 6.64
N HIS A 113 29.74 -24.40 7.10
CA HIS A 113 29.42 -24.17 8.51
C HIS A 113 29.21 -25.46 9.31
N GLU A 114 28.72 -26.54 8.68
CA GLU A 114 28.57 -27.88 9.28
C GLU A 114 29.91 -28.63 9.44
N SER A 115 30.98 -28.15 8.81
CA SER A 115 32.33 -28.73 8.92
C SER A 115 33.15 -28.18 10.10
N ILE A 116 32.58 -27.28 10.93
CA ILE A 116 33.29 -26.55 12.00
C ILE A 116 32.75 -26.87 13.42
N GLU A 117 31.73 -27.71 13.60
CA GLU A 117 31.38 -28.20 14.95
C GLU A 117 32.03 -29.57 15.25
N PRO A 118 32.93 -29.65 16.26
CA PRO A 118 33.50 -30.92 16.73
C PRO A 118 32.56 -31.74 17.62
#